data_AF-A0A1X7KQY8-F1
#
_entry.id   AF-A0A1X7KQY8-F1
#
_cell.length_a   1.000
_cell.length_b   1.000
_cell.length_c   1.000
_cell.angle_alpha   90.00
_cell.angle_beta   90.00
_cell.angle_gamma   90.00
#
_symmetry.space_group_name_H-M   'P 1'
#
loop_
_entity.id
_entity.type
_entity.pdbx_description
1 polymer ?
#
loop_
_entity_poly.entity_id
_entity_poly.type
_entity_poly.pdbx_seq_one_letter_code
_entity_poly.pdbx_strand_id
1 'polypeptide(L)'
;MIRSLIAILICVCSLSGHAQQDEPAAYAVNEEFNLWNKNKGDMAYVFADVAYIRDNPGLYGKVIDSLQVGAPVIIRSEGYNTMMIKDFYAPWHKIEYLVGSSKKEGFIWLGLLAFNINKDNEGNIWLYGFNKYMNRSNDESTVNLCEVKLLDKNTNLIAKTSYLVTMGGQTYTDAKVFGNMGLEGIRAIHRVGFHGEACGISTEYYYIGWTGSDFVRLPGKSSVSDAGVFYYNEKLLFPSEHNLDPTLIIKDIEEGEVIDIDAEELEYKIKKKRTKYLWNGQVASEIIEMK
;
A
#
# COMPACT_ATOMS: atom_id res chain seq x y z
N MET A 1 30.82 34.61 81.38
CA MET A 1 31.47 34.84 80.07
C MET A 1 31.44 33.50 79.35
N ILE A 2 30.41 33.30 78.54
CA ILE A 2 30.04 32.01 77.91
C ILE A 2 30.57 32.02 76.47
N ARG A 3 31.27 30.96 76.05
CA ARG A 3 31.54 30.69 74.63
C ARG A 3 31.20 29.23 74.35
N SER A 4 29.98 29.02 73.88
CA SER A 4 29.53 27.76 73.28
C SER A 4 30.03 27.70 71.84
N LEU A 5 30.83 26.69 71.49
CA LEU A 5 31.04 26.27 70.11
C LEU A 5 29.89 25.35 69.73
N ILE A 6 29.09 25.74 68.73
CA ILE A 6 28.16 24.86 68.03
C ILE A 6 28.77 24.60 66.65
N ALA A 7 29.19 23.35 66.43
CA ALA A 7 29.56 22.86 65.10
C ALA A 7 28.28 22.40 64.39
N ILE A 8 27.92 23.06 63.29
CA ILE A 8 26.81 22.65 62.43
C ILE A 8 27.39 21.69 61.38
N LEU A 9 27.06 20.41 61.51
CA LEU A 9 27.34 19.37 60.53
C LEU A 9 26.23 19.42 59.46
N ILE A 10 26.53 20.01 58.30
CA ILE A 10 25.61 20.00 57.15
C ILE A 10 25.79 18.67 56.41
N CYS A 11 24.83 17.76 56.61
CA CYS A 11 24.73 16.52 55.87
C CYS A 11 24.14 16.83 54.48
N VAL A 12 24.99 16.93 53.46
CA VAL A 12 24.55 17.04 52.05
C VAL A 12 24.17 15.64 51.59
N CYS A 13 22.88 15.31 51.65
CA CYS A 13 22.32 14.15 50.96
C CYS A 13 22.38 14.43 49.46
N SER A 14 23.38 13.88 48.78
CA SER A 14 23.40 13.76 47.33
C SER A 14 22.28 12.82 46.89
N LEU A 15 21.12 13.40 46.57
CA LEU A 15 20.07 12.76 45.81
C LEU A 15 20.62 12.49 44.40
N SER A 16 21.13 11.27 44.19
CA SER A 16 21.34 10.71 42.87
C SER A 16 19.96 10.51 42.22
N GLY A 17 19.42 11.59 41.64
CA GLY A 17 18.29 11.51 40.74
C GLY A 17 18.73 10.76 39.49
N HIS A 18 18.59 9.43 39.51
CA HIS A 18 18.43 8.69 38.27
C HIS A 18 17.12 9.20 37.68
N ALA A 19 17.21 10.14 36.74
CA ALA A 19 16.15 10.33 35.77
C ALA A 19 16.06 9.00 35.02
N GLN A 20 15.17 8.13 35.49
CA GLN A 20 14.73 6.97 34.76
C GLN A 20 14.08 7.57 33.51
N GLN A 21 14.81 7.50 32.41
CA GLN A 21 14.31 7.94 31.11
C GLN A 21 13.12 7.02 30.83
N ASP A 22 11.90 7.56 31.00
CA ASP A 22 10.66 6.80 30.85
C ASP A 22 10.71 6.04 29.51
N GLU A 23 10.87 4.72 29.57
CA GLU A 23 10.69 3.90 28.38
C GLU A 23 9.25 4.13 27.92
N PRO A 24 9.03 4.54 26.66
CA PRO A 24 7.67 4.76 26.19
C PRO A 24 6.91 3.43 26.28
N ALA A 25 5.87 3.42 27.11
CA ALA A 25 5.04 2.25 27.34
C ALA A 25 4.42 1.76 26.02
N ALA A 26 4.45 0.45 25.79
CA ALA A 26 3.73 -0.17 24.68
C ALA A 26 2.25 -0.30 25.04
N TYR A 27 1.37 0.26 24.22
CA TYR A 27 -0.09 0.11 24.34
C TYR A 27 -0.67 -0.49 23.08
N ALA A 28 -1.55 -1.48 23.23
CA ALA A 28 -2.24 -2.13 22.12
C ALA A 28 -3.21 -1.13 21.45
N VAL A 29 -3.37 -1.25 20.14
CA VAL A 29 -4.30 -0.43 19.36
C VAL A 29 -5.33 -1.31 18.65
N ASN A 30 -6.55 -0.78 18.48
CA ASN A 30 -7.52 -1.40 17.60
C ASN A 30 -7.10 -1.15 16.15
N GLU A 31 -6.88 -2.23 15.39
CA GLU A 31 -6.40 -2.22 14.01
C GLU A 31 -7.52 -2.22 12.96
N GLU A 32 -8.77 -2.01 13.38
CA GLU A 32 -9.96 -2.50 12.69
C GLU A 32 -10.05 -2.23 11.19
N PHE A 33 -9.38 -1.22 10.61
CA PHE A 33 -9.27 -1.10 9.15
C PHE A 33 -7.95 -0.43 8.73
N ASN A 34 -6.99 -1.22 8.21
CA ASN A 34 -5.82 -0.70 7.50
C ASN A 34 -5.53 -1.50 6.22
N LEU A 35 -4.94 -0.85 5.21
CA LEU A 35 -4.73 -1.46 3.89
C LEU A 35 -3.80 -2.69 3.90
N TRP A 36 -2.98 -2.88 4.94
CA TRP A 36 -2.09 -4.04 5.04
C TRP A 36 -2.84 -5.32 5.41
N ASN A 37 -3.94 -5.21 6.17
CA ASN A 37 -4.77 -6.32 6.64
C ASN A 37 -3.92 -7.50 7.16
N LYS A 38 -2.96 -7.23 8.06
CA LYS A 38 -2.08 -8.26 8.64
C LYS A 38 -2.49 -8.56 10.07
N ASN A 39 -2.58 -9.85 10.37
CA ASN A 39 -2.89 -10.37 11.69
C ASN A 39 -1.70 -11.13 12.28
N LYS A 40 -1.75 -11.36 13.59
CA LYS A 40 -0.80 -12.25 14.26
C LYS A 40 -0.81 -13.64 13.60
N GLY A 41 0.37 -14.11 13.21
CA GLY A 41 0.57 -15.37 12.50
C GLY A 41 0.80 -15.20 11.00
N ASP A 42 0.43 -14.04 10.43
CA ASP A 42 0.58 -13.80 9.01
C ASP A 42 2.05 -13.65 8.61
N MET A 43 2.35 -14.18 7.42
CA MET A 43 3.60 -13.90 6.74
C MET A 43 3.47 -12.55 6.01
N ALA A 44 4.45 -11.69 6.22
CA ALA A 44 4.57 -10.41 5.52
C ALA A 44 5.99 -10.25 4.94
N TYR A 45 6.15 -9.25 4.08
CA TYR A 45 7.40 -9.02 3.37
C TYR A 45 7.81 -7.56 3.54
N VAL A 46 9.09 -7.33 3.79
CA VAL A 46 9.63 -5.97 3.88
C VAL A 46 9.47 -5.27 2.53
N PHE A 47 8.85 -4.10 2.56
CA PHE A 47 8.67 -3.24 1.39
C PHE A 47 9.72 -2.14 1.32
N ALA A 48 10.13 -1.57 2.45
CA ALA A 48 11.19 -0.56 2.47
C ALA A 48 12.49 -1.12 1.87
N ASP A 49 13.31 -0.27 1.23
CA ASP A 49 14.62 -0.69 0.71
C ASP A 49 15.46 -1.30 1.85
N VAL A 50 15.43 -0.67 3.02
CA VAL A 50 15.93 -1.19 4.30
C VAL A 50 14.89 -0.91 5.39
N ALA A 51 14.52 -1.93 6.16
CA ALA A 51 13.69 -1.80 7.35
C ALA A 51 14.52 -2.05 8.61
N TYR A 52 14.58 -1.06 9.49
CA TYR A 52 15.25 -1.19 10.78
C TYR A 52 14.35 -1.86 11.82
N ILE A 53 14.88 -2.90 12.46
CA ILE A 53 14.19 -3.64 13.51
C ILE A 53 14.60 -3.06 14.86
N ARG A 54 13.62 -2.82 15.73
CA ARG A 54 13.83 -2.21 17.04
C ARG A 54 13.53 -3.15 18.19
N ASP A 55 14.10 -2.91 19.35
CA ASP A 55 13.81 -3.67 20.57
C ASP A 55 12.48 -3.28 21.24
N ASN A 56 11.94 -2.10 20.93
CA ASN A 56 10.68 -1.57 21.46
C ASN A 56 9.81 -0.98 20.31
N PRO A 57 8.45 -1.02 20.38
CA PRO A 57 7.58 -0.51 19.33
C PRO A 57 7.54 1.03 19.32
N GLY A 58 8.54 1.66 18.71
CA GLY A 58 8.57 3.11 18.59
C GLY A 58 9.88 3.65 18.03
N LEU A 59 9.88 4.92 17.61
CA LEU A 59 11.06 5.58 17.01
C LEU A 59 12.24 5.73 17.98
N TYR A 60 12.00 5.67 19.29
CA TYR A 60 13.03 5.76 20.33
C TYR A 60 13.58 4.38 20.76
N GLY A 61 12.97 3.27 20.32
CA GLY A 61 13.53 1.94 20.55
C GLY A 61 14.89 1.78 19.87
N LYS A 62 15.83 1.08 20.48
CA LYS A 62 17.16 0.88 19.90
C LYS A 62 17.04 0.02 18.65
N VAL A 63 17.76 0.40 17.59
CA VAL A 63 17.89 -0.45 16.39
C VAL A 63 18.77 -1.66 16.74
N ILE A 64 18.22 -2.86 16.57
CA ILE A 64 18.88 -4.14 16.89
C ILE A 64 19.21 -4.96 15.66
N ASP A 65 18.56 -4.69 14.52
CA ASP A 65 18.83 -5.34 13.24
C ASP A 65 18.32 -4.51 12.06
N SER A 66 18.56 -5.00 10.84
CA SER A 66 17.99 -4.44 9.61
C SER A 66 17.68 -5.53 8.60
N LEU A 67 16.55 -5.40 7.91
CA LEU A 67 16.11 -6.30 6.85
C LEU A 67 16.03 -5.56 5.52
N GLN A 68 16.40 -6.23 4.43
CA GLN A 68 16.29 -5.68 3.08
C GLN A 68 14.88 -5.90 2.52
N VAL A 69 14.51 -5.14 1.47
CA VAL A 69 13.29 -5.38 0.69
C VAL A 69 13.14 -6.87 0.32
N GLY A 70 11.92 -7.38 0.39
CA GLY A 70 11.61 -8.77 0.09
C GLY A 70 11.92 -9.77 1.22
N ALA A 71 12.58 -9.36 2.30
CA ALA A 71 12.80 -10.24 3.44
C ALA A 71 11.46 -10.68 4.06
N PRO A 72 11.23 -11.99 4.24
CA PRO A 72 10.02 -12.50 4.87
C PRO A 72 10.08 -12.32 6.39
N VAL A 73 8.96 -11.97 6.98
CA VAL A 73 8.76 -11.86 8.43
C VAL A 73 7.43 -12.50 8.82
N ILE A 74 7.29 -12.94 10.07
CA ILE A 74 6.03 -13.42 10.63
C ILE A 74 5.56 -12.43 11.69
N ILE A 75 4.32 -11.96 11.59
CA ILE A 75 3.71 -11.10 12.60
C ILE A 75 3.45 -11.91 13.88
N ARG A 76 3.95 -11.45 15.04
CA ARG A 76 3.88 -12.16 16.33
C ARG A 76 3.02 -11.47 17.38
N SER A 77 2.59 -10.23 17.14
CA SER A 77 1.71 -9.49 18.03
C SER A 77 0.59 -8.76 17.28
N GLU A 78 -0.39 -8.30 18.04
CA GLU A 78 -1.22 -7.15 17.67
C GLU A 78 -0.36 -5.89 17.48
N GLY A 79 -0.98 -4.84 16.97
CA GLY A 79 -0.40 -3.54 16.76
C GLY A 79 -0.21 -2.78 18.07
N TYR A 80 0.95 -2.16 18.22
CA TYR A 80 1.30 -1.28 19.31
C TYR A 80 1.62 0.12 18.81
N ASN A 81 1.36 1.13 19.64
CA ASN A 81 1.91 2.47 19.48
C ASN A 81 1.74 3.05 18.06
N THR A 82 0.50 3.23 17.58
CA THR A 82 0.25 3.83 16.26
C THR A 82 0.99 5.16 16.11
N MET A 83 1.83 5.27 15.08
CA MET A 83 2.62 6.46 14.80
C MET A 83 2.40 6.94 13.37
N MET A 84 2.40 8.25 13.20
CA MET A 84 2.47 8.89 11.88
C MET A 84 3.93 8.94 11.42
N ILE A 85 4.24 8.28 10.31
CA ILE A 85 5.53 8.37 9.63
C ILE A 85 5.25 8.55 8.14
N LYS A 86 5.95 9.47 7.47
CA LYS A 86 5.70 9.83 6.06
C LYS A 86 4.23 10.15 5.74
N ASP A 87 3.60 10.85 6.67
CA ASP A 87 2.22 11.33 6.60
C ASP A 87 1.15 10.23 6.64
N PHE A 88 1.49 9.02 7.10
CA PHE A 88 0.50 7.97 7.37
C PHE A 88 0.67 7.27 8.69
N TYR A 89 -0.46 6.87 9.26
CA TYR A 89 -0.53 6.14 10.51
C TYR A 89 -0.36 4.65 10.26
N ALA A 90 0.55 4.02 11.00
CA ALA A 90 0.60 2.58 11.10
C ALA A 90 1.07 2.16 12.51
N PRO A 91 0.62 0.99 13.00
CA PRO A 91 1.10 0.42 14.25
C PRO A 91 2.50 -0.20 14.09
N TRP A 92 3.13 -0.52 15.21
CA TRP A 92 4.28 -1.39 15.30
C TRP A 92 3.84 -2.80 15.65
N HIS A 93 4.44 -3.80 15.02
CA HIS A 93 4.23 -5.20 15.40
C HIS A 93 5.55 -5.81 15.83
N LYS A 94 5.48 -6.71 16.82
CA LYS A 94 6.54 -7.67 17.05
C LYS A 94 6.54 -8.66 15.90
N ILE A 95 7.71 -8.93 15.34
CA ILE A 95 7.92 -9.87 14.25
C ILE A 95 8.97 -10.91 14.61
N GLU A 96 8.86 -12.07 13.98
CA GLU A 96 9.91 -13.09 13.90
C GLU A 96 10.50 -13.08 12.49
N TYR A 97 11.83 -13.19 12.40
CA TYR A 97 12.56 -13.25 11.14
C TYR A 97 13.81 -14.11 11.28
N LEU A 98 14.42 -14.48 10.15
CA LEU A 98 15.64 -15.29 10.11
C LEU A 98 16.84 -14.43 9.76
N VAL A 99 17.95 -14.66 10.47
CA VAL A 99 19.29 -14.19 10.10
C VAL A 99 20.18 -15.42 9.98
N GLY A 100 20.50 -15.80 8.74
CA GLY A 100 21.02 -17.14 8.46
C GLY A 100 20.03 -18.21 8.92
N SER A 101 20.46 -19.09 9.82
CA SER A 101 19.61 -20.16 10.39
C SER A 101 18.99 -19.79 11.74
N SER A 102 19.29 -18.60 12.29
CA SER A 102 18.85 -18.21 13.62
C SER A 102 17.57 -17.37 13.55
N LYS A 103 16.57 -17.77 14.33
CA LYS A 103 15.36 -16.97 14.56
C LYS A 103 15.69 -15.79 15.47
N LYS A 104 15.24 -14.61 15.07
CA LYS A 104 15.30 -13.38 15.86
C LYS A 104 13.91 -12.77 15.96
N GLU A 105 13.75 -11.92 16.96
CA GLU A 105 12.55 -11.14 17.15
C GLU A 105 12.88 -9.66 17.32
N GLY A 106 11.91 -8.81 17.05
CA GLY A 106 11.97 -7.37 17.28
C GLY A 106 10.71 -6.69 16.76
N PHE A 107 10.68 -5.37 16.78
CA PHE A 107 9.55 -4.57 16.34
C PHE A 107 9.83 -3.91 15.00
N ILE A 108 8.81 -3.94 14.14
CA ILE A 108 8.79 -3.24 12.86
C ILE A 108 7.55 -2.37 12.78
N TRP A 109 7.68 -1.19 12.18
CA TRP A 109 6.55 -0.35 11.85
C TRP A 109 5.83 -0.92 10.62
N LEU A 110 4.51 -1.15 10.71
CA LEU A 110 3.72 -1.84 9.67
C LEU A 110 3.86 -1.17 8.30
N GLY A 111 4.04 0.16 8.27
CA GLY A 111 4.28 0.92 7.06
C GLY A 111 5.57 0.62 6.30
N LEU A 112 6.47 -0.20 6.87
CA LEU A 112 7.67 -0.72 6.18
C LEU A 112 7.42 -2.05 5.47
N LEU A 113 6.23 -2.65 5.61
CA LEU A 113 5.83 -3.90 4.99
C LEU A 113 5.01 -3.65 3.72
N ALA A 114 5.01 -4.63 2.81
CA ALA A 114 4.21 -4.55 1.59
C ALA A 114 2.73 -4.79 1.91
N PHE A 115 1.83 -4.20 1.13
CA PHE A 115 0.42 -4.57 1.20
C PHE A 115 0.25 -6.04 0.80
N ASN A 116 0.82 -6.41 -0.34
CA ASN A 116 0.84 -7.80 -0.81
C ASN A 116 2.04 -8.04 -1.73
N ILE A 117 2.24 -9.32 -2.07
CA ILE A 117 3.19 -9.75 -3.09
C ILE A 117 2.49 -10.61 -4.15
N ASN A 118 3.01 -10.59 -5.37
CA ASN A 118 2.62 -11.52 -6.43
C ASN A 118 3.87 -12.12 -7.06
N LYS A 119 3.76 -13.34 -7.58
CA LYS A 119 4.82 -13.95 -8.40
C LYS A 119 4.36 -14.02 -9.84
N ASP A 120 5.25 -13.69 -10.76
CA ASP A 120 5.01 -13.93 -12.19
C ASP A 120 5.44 -15.34 -12.61
N ASN A 121 5.22 -15.67 -13.89
CA ASN A 121 5.56 -16.98 -14.44
C ASN A 121 7.08 -17.23 -14.53
N GLU A 122 7.91 -16.19 -14.44
CA GLU A 122 9.37 -16.30 -14.43
C GLU A 122 9.92 -16.45 -12.99
N GLY A 123 9.04 -16.36 -11.98
CA GLY A 123 9.38 -16.45 -10.56
C GLY A 123 9.84 -15.12 -9.96
N ASN A 124 9.72 -14.00 -10.67
CA ASN A 124 10.00 -12.69 -10.10
C ASN A 124 8.90 -12.31 -9.11
N ILE A 125 9.27 -11.52 -8.10
CA ILE A 125 8.39 -11.11 -7.01
C ILE A 125 8.03 -9.65 -7.19
N TRP A 126 6.74 -9.39 -7.31
CA TRP A 126 6.15 -8.06 -7.39
C TRP A 126 5.65 -7.68 -6.00
N LEU A 127 6.12 -6.55 -5.47
CA LEU A 127 5.66 -5.98 -4.20
C LEU A 127 5.06 -4.61 -4.47
N TYR A 128 4.03 -4.25 -3.72
CA TYR A 128 3.50 -2.90 -3.74
C TYR A 128 3.09 -2.42 -2.36
N GLY A 129 3.09 -1.10 -2.21
CA GLY A 129 2.79 -0.42 -0.96
C GLY A 129 2.79 1.09 -1.16
N PHE A 130 2.47 1.82 -0.11
CA PHE A 130 2.62 3.27 -0.11
C PHE A 130 4.02 3.68 0.35
N ASN A 131 4.66 4.57 -0.41
CA ASN A 131 5.92 5.18 -0.01
C ASN A 131 5.65 6.44 0.84
N LYS A 132 4.66 7.25 0.45
CA LYS A 132 4.32 8.51 1.12
C LYS A 132 2.85 8.87 0.91
N TYR A 133 2.21 9.43 1.94
CA TYR A 133 0.91 10.07 1.80
C TYR A 133 1.13 11.54 1.46
N MET A 134 0.47 12.04 0.42
CA MET A 134 0.53 13.44 0.03
C MET A 134 -0.75 14.11 0.49
N ASN A 135 -0.73 14.59 1.73
CA ASN A 135 -1.88 15.26 2.29
C ASN A 135 -2.03 16.64 1.62
N ARG A 136 -3.14 16.86 0.91
CA ARG A 136 -3.55 18.20 0.47
C ARG A 136 -4.54 18.70 1.50
N SER A 137 -4.24 19.85 2.11
CA SER A 137 -5.15 20.50 3.04
C SER A 137 -6.48 20.83 2.32
N ASN A 138 -7.58 20.32 2.88
CA ASN A 138 -9.00 20.63 2.61
C ASN A 138 -9.78 19.73 1.61
N ASP A 139 -9.25 18.60 1.16
CA ASP A 139 -10.03 17.63 0.37
C ASP A 139 -10.32 16.36 1.18
N GLU A 140 -11.49 15.76 0.99
CA GLU A 140 -11.86 14.46 1.58
C GLU A 140 -11.05 13.32 0.93
N SER A 141 -10.55 13.54 -0.29
CA SER A 141 -9.68 12.61 -0.99
C SER A 141 -8.20 12.76 -0.58
N THR A 142 -7.53 11.64 -0.29
CA THR A 142 -6.09 11.62 -0.01
C THR A 142 -5.34 11.11 -1.24
N VAL A 143 -4.27 11.82 -1.64
CA VAL A 143 -3.41 11.35 -2.72
C VAL A 143 -2.20 10.64 -2.14
N ASN A 144 -1.95 9.43 -2.60
CA ASN A 144 -0.91 8.55 -2.07
C ASN A 144 0.10 8.21 -3.16
N LEU A 145 1.39 8.23 -2.82
CA LEU A 145 2.44 7.72 -3.71
C LEU A 145 2.55 6.21 -3.50
N CYS A 146 1.87 5.45 -4.36
CA CYS A 146 2.04 4.01 -4.45
C CYS A 146 3.32 3.68 -5.22
N GLU A 147 4.06 2.70 -4.73
CA GLU A 147 5.29 2.23 -5.37
C GLU A 147 5.19 0.72 -5.59
N VAL A 148 5.65 0.29 -6.76
CA VAL A 148 5.76 -1.11 -7.17
C VAL A 148 7.24 -1.44 -7.27
N LYS A 149 7.63 -2.58 -6.71
CA LYS A 149 8.99 -3.11 -6.76
C LYS A 149 8.97 -4.48 -7.41
N LEU A 150 9.96 -4.73 -8.25
CA LEU A 150 10.20 -6.03 -8.86
C LEU A 150 11.52 -6.58 -8.35
N LEU A 151 11.46 -7.76 -7.73
CA LEU A 151 12.61 -8.53 -7.33
C LEU A 151 12.77 -9.72 -8.26
N ASP A 152 14.00 -10.12 -8.54
CA ASP A 152 14.26 -11.39 -9.20
C ASP A 152 13.93 -12.59 -8.28
N LYS A 153 14.01 -13.81 -8.82
CA LYS A 153 13.80 -15.05 -8.05
C LYS A 153 14.76 -15.26 -6.87
N ASN A 154 15.87 -14.53 -6.83
CA ASN A 154 16.86 -14.54 -5.76
C ASN A 154 16.64 -13.38 -4.79
N THR A 155 15.51 -12.68 -4.87
CA THR A 155 15.11 -11.53 -4.05
C THR A 155 15.94 -10.25 -4.25
N ASN A 156 16.72 -10.14 -5.33
CA ASN A 156 17.42 -8.90 -5.65
C ASN A 156 16.44 -7.90 -6.28
N LEU A 157 16.46 -6.65 -5.81
CA LEU A 157 15.68 -5.57 -6.42
C LEU A 157 16.21 -5.24 -7.82
N ILE A 158 15.40 -5.47 -8.85
CA ILE A 158 15.78 -5.21 -10.24
C ILE A 158 15.13 -3.96 -10.83
N ALA A 159 13.96 -3.55 -10.34
CA ALA A 159 13.31 -2.31 -10.76
C ALA A 159 12.31 -1.81 -9.71
N LYS A 160 12.03 -0.50 -9.73
CA LYS A 160 10.90 0.11 -9.02
C LYS A 160 10.29 1.26 -9.80
N THR A 161 9.00 1.50 -9.59
CA THR A 161 8.26 2.66 -10.14
C THR A 161 7.22 3.16 -9.15
N SER A 162 6.75 4.38 -9.33
CA SER A 162 5.72 4.95 -8.46
C SER A 162 4.61 5.64 -9.24
N TYR A 163 3.41 5.64 -8.66
CA TYR A 163 2.24 6.32 -9.17
C TYR A 163 1.35 6.88 -8.09
N LEU A 164 0.59 7.90 -8.49
CA LEU A 164 -0.36 8.55 -7.61
C LEU A 164 -1.65 7.73 -7.60
N VAL A 165 -2.15 7.50 -6.39
CA VAL A 165 -3.41 6.83 -6.11
C VAL A 165 -4.26 7.80 -5.30
N THR A 166 -5.43 8.14 -5.82
CA THR A 166 -6.42 8.91 -5.06
C THR A 166 -7.28 7.95 -4.27
N MET A 167 -7.28 8.10 -2.94
CA MET A 167 -8.14 7.34 -2.02
C MET A 167 -9.28 8.24 -1.54
N GLY A 168 -10.51 7.74 -1.69
CA GLY A 168 -11.76 8.33 -1.22
C GLY A 168 -12.60 7.28 -0.51
N GLY A 169 -12.04 6.65 0.53
CA GLY A 169 -12.74 5.67 1.38
C GLY A 169 -12.44 4.19 1.09
N GLN A 170 -11.51 3.88 0.19
CA GLN A 170 -11.09 2.49 -0.04
C GLN A 170 -10.38 1.92 1.21
N THR A 171 -10.77 0.70 1.61
CA THR A 171 -10.33 0.04 2.84
C THR A 171 -9.50 -1.22 2.60
N TYR A 172 -9.51 -1.78 1.39
CA TYR A 172 -8.68 -2.94 1.04
C TYR A 172 -8.07 -2.83 -0.36
N THR A 173 -7.05 -3.65 -0.61
CA THR A 173 -6.35 -3.72 -1.87
C THR A 173 -6.10 -5.17 -2.31
N ASP A 174 -6.16 -5.40 -3.62
CA ASP A 174 -5.68 -6.63 -4.25
C ASP A 174 -4.63 -6.32 -5.32
N ALA A 175 -3.90 -7.36 -5.72
CA ALA A 175 -3.12 -7.26 -6.94
C ALA A 175 -3.01 -8.60 -7.66
N LYS A 176 -2.79 -8.52 -8.98
CA LYS A 176 -2.59 -9.65 -9.88
C LYS A 176 -1.48 -9.34 -10.87
N VAL A 177 -0.73 -10.36 -11.27
CA VAL A 177 0.22 -10.27 -12.38
C VAL A 177 -0.31 -11.09 -13.55
N PHE A 178 -0.38 -10.46 -14.71
CA PHE A 178 -0.72 -11.07 -15.98
C PHE A 178 0.52 -11.20 -16.85
N GLY A 179 0.44 -11.98 -17.94
CA GLY A 179 1.43 -11.94 -19.00
C GLY A 179 1.38 -10.61 -19.77
N ASN A 180 1.76 -10.64 -21.04
CA ASN A 180 1.76 -9.44 -21.88
C ASN A 180 0.38 -8.99 -22.38
N MET A 181 -0.65 -9.83 -22.21
CA MET A 181 -2.03 -9.58 -22.68
C MET A 181 -2.10 -9.19 -24.18
N GLY A 182 -1.16 -9.71 -24.98
CA GLY A 182 -1.05 -9.42 -26.41
C GLY A 182 -0.42 -8.07 -26.77
N LEU A 183 0.05 -7.28 -25.80
CA LEU A 183 0.83 -6.06 -26.06
C LEU A 183 2.28 -6.43 -26.39
N GLU A 184 2.76 -5.97 -27.56
CA GLU A 184 4.16 -6.12 -27.95
C GLU A 184 5.08 -5.32 -27.02
N GLY A 185 6.26 -5.88 -26.70
CA GLY A 185 7.25 -5.23 -25.84
C GLY A 185 6.94 -5.26 -24.33
N ILE A 186 5.80 -5.81 -23.92
CA ILE A 186 5.47 -6.05 -22.52
C ILE A 186 5.73 -7.52 -22.19
N ARG A 187 6.33 -7.79 -21.03
CA ARG A 187 6.55 -9.15 -20.51
C ARG A 187 5.50 -9.56 -19.51
N ALA A 188 5.13 -8.63 -18.63
CA ALA A 188 4.13 -8.85 -17.59
C ALA A 188 3.41 -7.55 -17.25
N ILE A 189 2.19 -7.66 -16.73
CA ILE A 189 1.38 -6.53 -16.28
C ILE A 189 0.97 -6.76 -14.83
N HIS A 190 1.34 -5.85 -13.95
CA HIS A 190 0.88 -5.82 -12.57
C HIS A 190 -0.31 -4.89 -12.45
N ARG A 191 -1.45 -5.46 -12.04
CA ARG A 191 -2.66 -4.70 -11.74
C ARG A 191 -2.83 -4.64 -10.23
N VAL A 192 -2.96 -3.43 -9.71
CA VAL A 192 -3.30 -3.17 -8.30
C VAL A 192 -4.70 -2.57 -8.24
N GLY A 193 -5.59 -3.18 -7.46
CA GLY A 193 -6.92 -2.67 -7.15
C GLY A 193 -6.97 -2.06 -5.75
N PHE A 194 -7.67 -0.95 -5.60
CA PHE A 194 -8.07 -0.37 -4.31
C PHE A 194 -9.58 -0.29 -4.25
N HIS A 195 -10.17 -0.77 -3.17
CA HIS A 195 -11.59 -1.09 -3.12
C HIS A 195 -12.25 -0.50 -1.87
N GLY A 196 -13.48 -0.04 -2.01
CA GLY A 196 -14.36 0.28 -0.90
C GLY A 196 -15.39 -0.81 -0.67
N GLU A 197 -15.88 -0.90 0.57
CA GLU A 197 -16.95 -1.84 0.95
C GLU A 197 -18.33 -1.18 1.06
N ALA A 198 -18.40 0.16 0.87
CA ALA A 198 -19.64 0.93 0.97
C ALA A 198 -20.11 1.45 -0.39
N CYS A 199 -21.42 1.66 -0.50
CA CYS A 199 -22.06 2.33 -1.64
C CYS A 199 -21.41 3.69 -1.91
N GLY A 200 -21.25 4.03 -3.18
CA GLY A 200 -20.65 5.30 -3.61
C GLY A 200 -19.12 5.35 -3.50
N ILE A 201 -18.45 4.35 -2.91
CA ILE A 201 -16.99 4.27 -2.92
C ILE A 201 -16.51 3.53 -4.18
N SER A 202 -15.69 4.19 -4.98
CA SER A 202 -15.18 3.57 -6.20
C SER A 202 -14.13 2.49 -5.92
N THR A 203 -14.07 1.50 -6.81
CA THR A 203 -12.90 0.65 -6.95
C THR A 203 -12.03 1.18 -8.07
N GLU A 204 -10.74 1.38 -7.79
CA GLU A 204 -9.76 1.92 -8.72
C GLU A 204 -8.70 0.86 -9.06
N TYR A 205 -8.51 0.57 -10.34
CA TYR A 205 -7.49 -0.37 -10.82
C TYR A 205 -6.41 0.35 -11.62
N TYR A 206 -5.17 0.15 -11.20
CA TYR A 206 -3.96 0.69 -11.81
C TYR A 206 -3.18 -0.43 -12.48
N TYR A 207 -2.70 -0.21 -13.69
CA TYR A 207 -1.95 -1.21 -14.48
C TYR A 207 -0.56 -0.69 -14.80
N ILE A 208 0.45 -1.47 -14.40
CA ILE A 208 1.86 -1.20 -14.67
C ILE A 208 2.42 -2.35 -15.50
N GLY A 209 2.87 -2.04 -16.72
CA GLY A 209 3.55 -3.00 -17.59
C GLY A 209 5.05 -3.02 -17.32
N TRP A 210 5.66 -4.21 -17.35
CA TRP A 210 7.11 -4.40 -17.33
C TRP A 210 7.59 -4.81 -18.71
N THR A 211 8.53 -4.04 -19.26
CA THR A 211 9.09 -4.27 -20.61
C THR A 211 10.27 -5.24 -20.62
N GLY A 212 10.84 -5.53 -19.44
CA GLY A 212 12.12 -6.23 -19.29
C GLY A 212 13.27 -5.33 -18.88
N SER A 213 13.15 -4.02 -19.07
CA SER A 213 14.10 -3.01 -18.58
C SER A 213 13.43 -1.92 -17.76
N ASP A 214 12.21 -1.53 -18.15
CA ASP A 214 11.50 -0.38 -17.58
C ASP A 214 10.02 -0.68 -17.31
N PHE A 215 9.46 0.11 -16.39
CA PHE A 215 8.03 0.14 -16.13
C PHE A 215 7.32 1.19 -16.97
N VAL A 216 6.17 0.81 -17.51
CA VAL A 216 5.27 1.70 -18.25
C VAL A 216 3.88 1.71 -17.60
N ARG A 217 3.22 2.87 -17.61
CA ARG A 217 1.83 2.96 -17.16
C ARG A 217 0.89 2.61 -18.29
N LEU A 218 -0.08 1.76 -17.99
CA LEU A 218 -1.18 1.43 -18.88
C LEU A 218 -2.47 2.09 -18.36
N PRO A 219 -3.51 2.25 -19.20
CA PRO A 219 -4.75 2.88 -18.78
C PRO A 219 -5.36 2.13 -17.58
N GLY A 220 -5.79 2.90 -16.57
CA GLY A 220 -6.53 2.36 -15.43
C GLY A 220 -7.99 2.09 -15.77
N LYS A 221 -8.71 1.45 -14.84
CA LYS A 221 -10.17 1.35 -14.91
C LYS A 221 -10.81 1.54 -13.54
N SER A 222 -12.03 2.07 -13.48
CA SER A 222 -12.77 2.21 -12.23
C SER A 222 -14.18 1.62 -12.29
N SER A 223 -14.79 1.44 -11.13
CA SER A 223 -16.20 1.08 -11.02
C SER A 223 -16.76 1.60 -9.70
N VAL A 224 -18.01 2.08 -9.71
CA VAL A 224 -18.73 2.49 -8.50
C VAL A 224 -20.22 2.16 -8.67
N SER A 225 -20.88 1.82 -7.57
CA SER A 225 -22.32 1.65 -7.53
C SER A 225 -22.89 2.30 -6.27
N ASP A 226 -24.07 2.88 -6.39
CA ASP A 226 -24.83 3.45 -5.29
C ASP A 226 -26.18 2.74 -5.16
N ALA A 227 -26.22 1.70 -4.32
CA ALA A 227 -27.43 1.01 -3.86
C ALA A 227 -28.50 0.68 -4.93
N GLY A 228 -28.10 0.43 -6.19
CA GLY A 228 -29.03 0.19 -7.29
C GLY A 228 -29.67 1.45 -7.91
N VAL A 229 -29.42 2.63 -7.38
CA VAL A 229 -29.84 3.91 -7.98
C VAL A 229 -28.95 4.28 -9.15
N PHE A 230 -27.65 4.09 -8.98
CA PHE A 230 -26.64 4.45 -9.96
C PHE A 230 -25.53 3.39 -10.03
N TYR A 231 -24.99 3.20 -11.23
CA TYR A 231 -23.70 2.54 -11.39
C TYR A 231 -22.88 3.16 -12.52
N TYR A 232 -21.57 3.08 -12.35
CA TYR A 232 -20.57 3.38 -13.35
C TYR A 232 -19.58 2.22 -13.39
N ASN A 233 -19.34 1.66 -14.56
CA ASN A 233 -18.45 0.52 -14.71
C ASN A 233 -17.56 0.69 -15.95
N GLU A 234 -16.25 0.55 -15.75
CA GLU A 234 -15.28 0.48 -16.82
C GLU A 234 -14.73 -0.94 -16.99
N LYS A 235 -14.82 -1.45 -18.21
CA LYS A 235 -14.12 -2.66 -18.64
C LYS A 235 -12.94 -2.28 -19.51
N LEU A 236 -11.75 -2.70 -19.09
CA LEU A 236 -10.54 -2.59 -19.89
C LEU A 236 -10.29 -3.92 -20.60
N LEU A 237 -10.14 -3.86 -21.92
CA LEU A 237 -9.91 -4.99 -22.80
C LEU A 237 -8.55 -4.80 -23.47
N PHE A 238 -7.64 -5.72 -23.20
CA PHE A 238 -6.34 -5.81 -23.86
C PHE A 238 -6.44 -6.55 -25.21
N PRO A 239 -5.41 -6.45 -26.07
CA PRO A 239 -5.38 -7.14 -27.36
C PRO A 239 -5.82 -8.60 -27.34
N SER A 240 -5.32 -9.38 -26.37
CA SER A 240 -5.65 -10.81 -26.24
C SER A 240 -7.11 -11.09 -25.88
N GLU A 241 -7.87 -10.08 -25.44
CA GLU A 241 -9.25 -10.22 -24.98
C GLU A 241 -10.28 -9.81 -26.04
N HIS A 242 -9.90 -8.98 -27.02
CA HIS A 242 -10.82 -8.52 -28.07
C HIS A 242 -10.45 -8.95 -29.49
N ASN A 243 -9.23 -9.44 -29.74
CA ASN A 243 -8.80 -9.97 -31.06
C ASN A 243 -9.03 -9.00 -32.23
N LEU A 244 -8.80 -7.70 -32.01
CA LEU A 244 -8.86 -6.66 -33.06
C LEU A 244 -7.41 -6.30 -33.42
N ASP A 245 -7.10 -5.01 -33.57
CA ASP A 245 -5.74 -4.54 -33.75
C ASP A 245 -4.89 -4.78 -32.48
N PRO A 246 -3.70 -5.40 -32.58
CA PRO A 246 -2.85 -5.75 -31.43
C PRO A 246 -2.23 -4.53 -30.71
N THR A 247 -2.33 -3.35 -31.31
CA THR A 247 -1.89 -2.08 -30.71
C THR A 247 -3.00 -1.38 -29.94
N LEU A 248 -4.23 -1.91 -29.90
CA LEU A 248 -5.34 -1.26 -29.22
C LEU A 248 -5.55 -1.80 -27.81
N ILE A 249 -5.82 -0.88 -26.89
CA ILE A 249 -6.45 -1.18 -25.60
C ILE A 249 -7.82 -0.48 -25.62
N ILE A 250 -8.88 -1.22 -25.32
CA ILE A 250 -10.25 -0.70 -25.38
C ILE A 250 -10.78 -0.53 -23.95
N LYS A 251 -11.36 0.64 -23.67
CA LYS A 251 -12.11 0.89 -22.45
C LYS A 251 -13.58 1.06 -22.81
N ASP A 252 -14.39 0.09 -22.42
CA ASP A 252 -15.85 0.17 -22.49
C ASP A 252 -16.37 0.73 -21.18
N ILE A 253 -17.19 1.77 -21.27
CA ILE A 253 -17.77 2.49 -20.15
C ILE A 253 -19.29 2.34 -20.24
N GLU A 254 -19.90 1.89 -19.15
CA GLU A 254 -21.33 1.80 -18.99
C GLU A 254 -21.76 2.56 -17.74
N GLU A 255 -22.76 3.42 -17.90
CA GLU A 255 -23.39 4.19 -16.83
C GLU A 255 -24.88 3.88 -16.85
N GLY A 256 -25.44 3.54 -15.70
CA GLY A 256 -26.88 3.35 -15.53
C GLY A 256 -27.40 4.17 -14.37
N GLU A 257 -28.53 4.82 -14.61
CA GLU A 257 -29.30 5.57 -13.61
C GLU A 257 -30.73 5.05 -13.63
N VAL A 258 -31.30 4.77 -12.46
CA VAL A 258 -32.67 4.29 -12.33
C VAL A 258 -33.65 5.34 -12.87
N ILE A 259 -34.64 4.90 -13.64
CA ILE A 259 -35.67 5.78 -14.23
C ILE A 259 -36.70 6.17 -13.16
N ASP A 260 -37.09 5.19 -12.34
CA ASP A 260 -38.02 5.35 -11.23
C ASP A 260 -37.54 4.47 -10.05
N ILE A 261 -37.20 5.11 -8.94
CA ILE A 261 -36.67 4.45 -7.75
C ILE A 261 -37.75 3.73 -6.93
N ASP A 262 -39.02 4.10 -7.13
CA ASP A 262 -40.16 3.55 -6.38
C ASP A 262 -40.83 2.38 -7.12
N ALA A 263 -40.35 2.03 -8.32
CA ALA A 263 -40.88 0.92 -9.11
C ALA A 263 -40.57 -0.44 -8.46
N GLU A 264 -41.51 -1.40 -8.59
CA GLU A 264 -41.33 -2.79 -8.09
C GLU A 264 -40.13 -3.49 -8.76
N GLU A 265 -39.87 -3.18 -10.03
CA GLU A 265 -38.68 -3.61 -10.76
C GLU A 265 -37.91 -2.38 -11.27
N LEU A 266 -36.64 -2.27 -10.90
CA LEU A 266 -35.80 -1.13 -11.26
C LEU A 266 -35.41 -1.19 -12.74
N GLU A 267 -35.86 -0.20 -13.52
CA GLU A 267 -35.43 0.02 -14.90
C GLU A 267 -34.36 1.12 -14.96
N TYR A 268 -33.39 0.97 -15.86
CA TYR A 268 -32.24 1.88 -15.97
C TYR A 268 -32.18 2.58 -17.31
N LYS A 269 -31.86 3.87 -17.27
CA LYS A 269 -31.39 4.63 -18.44
C LYS A 269 -29.89 4.39 -18.61
N ILE A 270 -29.53 3.61 -19.62
CA ILE A 270 -28.14 3.20 -19.86
C ILE A 270 -27.46 4.10 -20.89
N LYS A 271 -26.29 4.63 -20.55
CA LYS A 271 -25.35 5.28 -21.48
C LYS A 271 -24.12 4.40 -21.66
N LYS A 272 -23.66 4.26 -22.91
CA LYS A 272 -22.44 3.53 -23.25
C LYS A 272 -21.46 4.45 -23.97
N LYS A 273 -20.19 4.37 -23.60
CA LYS A 273 -19.08 5.05 -24.26
C LYS A 273 -17.95 4.07 -24.46
N ARG A 274 -17.23 4.19 -25.58
CA ARG A 274 -16.00 3.45 -25.85
C ARG A 274 -14.85 4.44 -26.03
N THR A 275 -13.80 4.25 -25.26
CA THR A 275 -12.51 4.92 -25.43
C THR A 275 -11.49 3.91 -25.96
N LYS A 276 -10.61 4.35 -26.86
CA LYS A 276 -9.52 3.53 -27.40
C LYS A 276 -8.19 4.17 -27.05
N TYR A 277 -7.22 3.36 -26.69
CA TYR A 277 -5.84 3.76 -26.50
C TYR A 277 -4.96 3.04 -27.51
N LEU A 278 -4.06 3.78 -28.16
CA LEU A 278 -3.06 3.23 -29.06
C LEU A 278 -1.76 2.99 -28.30
N TRP A 279 -1.31 1.74 -28.29
CA TRP A 279 -0.04 1.29 -27.76
C TRP A 279 1.05 1.39 -28.82
N ASN A 280 2.12 2.11 -28.53
CA ASN A 280 3.25 2.29 -29.46
C ASN A 280 4.53 1.55 -29.02
N GLY A 281 4.45 0.65 -28.03
CA GLY A 281 5.61 -0.01 -27.43
C GLY A 281 6.18 0.70 -26.20
N GLN A 282 5.75 1.93 -25.90
CA GLN A 282 6.23 2.71 -24.75
C GLN A 282 5.10 3.36 -23.95
N VAL A 283 4.08 3.88 -24.65
CA VAL A 283 2.96 4.63 -24.08
C VAL A 283 1.65 4.16 -24.73
N ALA A 284 0.60 4.10 -23.92
CA ALA A 284 -0.77 3.97 -24.39
C ALA A 284 -1.43 5.36 -24.45
N SER A 285 -1.62 5.90 -25.66
CA SER A 285 -2.19 7.24 -25.87
C SER A 285 -3.67 7.15 -26.23
N GLU A 286 -4.53 7.92 -25.56
CA GLU A 286 -5.95 7.99 -25.89
C GLU A 286 -6.15 8.56 -27.30
N ILE A 287 -6.96 7.88 -28.11
CA ILE A 287 -7.34 8.35 -29.45
C ILE A 287 -8.49 9.35 -29.28
N ILE A 288 -8.20 10.62 -29.52
CA ILE A 288 -9.22 11.67 -29.54
C ILE A 288 -9.80 11.75 -30.96
N GLU A 289 -10.98 11.18 -31.15
CA GLU A 289 -11.74 11.37 -32.39
C GLU A 289 -12.32 12.81 -32.39
N MET A 290 -11.72 13.71 -33.17
CA MET A 290 -12.30 15.03 -33.41
C MET A 290 -13.57 14.84 -34.25
N LYS A 291 -14.73 15.14 -33.66
CA LYS A 291 -16.01 15.22 -34.36
C LYS A 291 -16.17 16.57 -35.05
#